data_AF-A0A0F8Z8E0-F1
#
_entry.id   AF-A0A0F8Z8E0-F1
#
_cell.length_a   1.000
_cell.length_b   1.000
_cell.length_c   1.000
_cell.angle_alpha   90.00
_cell.angle_beta   90.00
_cell.angle_gamma   90.00
#
_symmetry.space_group_name_H-M   'P 1'
#
loop_
_entity.id
_entity.type
_entity.pdbx_description
1 polymer ?
#
loop_
_entity_poly.entity_id
_entity_poly.type
_entity_poly.pdbx_seq_one_letter_code
_entity_poly.pdbx_strand_id
1 'polypeptide(L)'
;MSATKIYRVDGLVAGLAIKAPVIAVTNAAITLSGEQTVNSVACTEGDRVLVKDQADAAENGIYECETGAWTRAGDWDGNRDVVNGTLVLSAITPWVGLYQANATNPVVIGTNEVTFTLVATGT
;
A
#
# COMPACT_ATOMS: atom_id res chain seq x y z
N MET A 1 -23.22 25.26 7.60
CA MET A 1 -21.98 24.60 8.07
C MET A 1 -22.36 23.20 8.50
N SER A 2 -21.94 22.18 7.76
CA SER A 2 -22.27 20.79 8.11
C SER A 2 -21.27 20.30 9.16
N ALA A 3 -21.76 19.90 10.33
CA ALA A 3 -20.92 19.35 11.38
C ALA A 3 -20.73 17.85 11.12
N THR A 4 -19.53 17.43 10.75
CA THR A 4 -19.20 16.00 10.65
C THR A 4 -18.89 15.48 12.05
N LYS A 5 -19.72 14.57 12.55
CA LYS A 5 -19.51 13.87 13.82
C LYS A 5 -18.47 12.77 13.59
N ILE A 6 -17.24 12.98 14.07
CA ILE A 6 -16.16 11.98 13.98
C ILE A 6 -16.43 10.92 15.06
N TYR A 7 -16.83 9.72 14.64
CA TYR A 7 -16.87 8.56 15.50
C TYR A 7 -15.42 8.11 15.77
N ARG A 8 -15.01 7.97 17.04
CA ARG A 8 -13.63 7.57 17.39
C ARG A 8 -13.24 6.17 16.88
N VAL A 9 -14.19 5.41 16.34
CA VAL A 9 -14.00 4.07 15.77
C VAL A 9 -13.58 4.09 14.30
N ASP A 10 -13.77 5.20 13.57
CA ASP A 10 -13.41 5.33 12.14
C ASP A 10 -12.18 6.22 11.91
N GLY A 11 -11.24 6.20 12.85
CA GLY A 11 -9.87 6.68 12.62
C GLY A 11 -9.67 8.19 12.74
N LEU A 12 -9.14 8.62 13.88
CA LEU A 12 -8.36 9.87 14.03
C LEU A 12 -7.19 9.98 13.02
N VAL A 13 -6.87 8.87 12.36
CA VAL A 13 -5.78 8.71 11.39
C VAL A 13 -6.12 9.25 10.00
N ALA A 14 -7.37 9.59 9.67
CA ALA A 14 -7.71 10.11 8.33
C ALA A 14 -6.96 11.40 7.93
N GLY A 15 -6.39 12.14 8.89
CA GLY A 15 -5.51 13.29 8.63
C GLY A 15 -4.01 12.97 8.57
N LEU A 16 -3.59 11.79 9.00
CA LEU A 16 -2.21 11.31 8.92
C LEU A 16 -2.16 10.37 7.73
N ALA A 17 -1.52 10.77 6.63
CA ALA A 17 -1.36 9.96 5.44
C ALA A 17 -0.41 8.77 5.71
N ILE A 18 -0.76 7.88 6.64
CA ILE A 18 0.00 6.71 7.07
C ILE A 18 -0.95 5.51 6.99
N LYS A 19 -0.53 4.48 6.27
CA LYS A 19 -1.31 3.26 6.02
C LYS A 19 -0.99 2.18 7.04
N ALA A 20 -1.92 1.25 7.20
CA ALA A 20 -1.69 0.07 8.02
C ALA A 20 -0.50 -0.75 7.49
N PRO A 21 0.20 -1.51 8.34
CA PRO A 21 1.42 -2.20 7.94
C PRO A 21 1.18 -3.27 6.87
N VAL A 22 2.22 -3.55 6.10
CA VAL A 22 2.30 -4.65 5.13
C VAL A 22 3.23 -5.75 5.63
N ILE A 23 2.99 -6.98 5.19
CA ILE A 23 3.79 -8.16 5.55
C ILE A 23 4.98 -8.36 4.60
N ALA A 24 4.90 -7.84 3.38
CA ALA A 24 5.91 -8.02 2.36
C ALA A 24 5.98 -6.78 1.47
N VAL A 25 7.16 -6.57 0.87
CA VAL A 25 7.41 -5.50 -0.09
C VAL A 25 8.04 -6.15 -1.31
N THR A 26 7.56 -5.83 -2.51
CA THR A 26 8.17 -6.31 -3.75
C THR A 26 9.53 -5.63 -4.01
N ASN A 27 10.39 -6.30 -4.76
CA ASN A 27 11.63 -5.73 -5.32
C ASN A 27 11.72 -5.94 -6.85
N ALA A 28 10.69 -6.53 -7.44
CA ALA A 28 10.53 -6.82 -8.86
C ALA A 28 9.02 -6.99 -9.16
N ALA A 29 8.64 -6.93 -10.43
CA ALA A 29 7.27 -7.18 -10.85
C ALA A 29 6.83 -8.61 -10.48
N ILE A 30 5.61 -8.74 -9.99
CA ILE A 30 5.00 -10.02 -9.63
C ILE A 30 3.68 -10.20 -10.38
N THR A 31 3.23 -11.44 -10.54
CA THR A 31 1.86 -11.69 -10.99
C THR A 31 0.92 -11.43 -9.82
N LEU A 32 -0.04 -10.52 -9.96
CA LEU A 32 -1.02 -10.16 -8.93
C LEU A 32 -2.14 -11.21 -8.83
N SER A 33 -1.76 -12.48 -8.68
CA SER A 33 -2.69 -13.59 -8.55
C SER A 33 -2.05 -14.79 -7.87
N GLY A 34 -2.84 -15.52 -7.09
CA GLY A 34 -2.43 -16.71 -6.36
C GLY A 34 -1.57 -16.39 -5.15
N GLU A 35 -1.64 -17.29 -4.16
CA GLU A 35 -0.72 -17.27 -3.04
C GLU A 35 0.71 -17.51 -3.53
N GLN A 36 1.65 -16.71 -3.04
CA GLN A 36 3.02 -16.75 -3.50
C GLN A 36 3.99 -16.24 -2.44
N THR A 37 5.26 -16.58 -2.59
CA THR A 37 6.33 -16.06 -1.74
C THR A 37 6.86 -14.77 -2.33
N VAL A 38 6.65 -13.64 -1.64
CA VAL A 38 7.21 -12.34 -1.99
C VAL A 38 8.44 -12.11 -1.12
N ASN A 39 9.63 -12.11 -1.73
CA ASN A 39 10.89 -11.80 -1.04
C ASN A 39 11.12 -12.58 0.27
N SER A 40 10.98 -13.89 0.20
CA SER A 40 11.12 -14.84 1.32
C SER A 40 9.99 -14.81 2.36
N VAL A 41 8.96 -13.98 2.15
CA VAL A 41 7.75 -13.98 2.97
C VAL A 41 6.63 -14.70 2.22
N ALA A 42 6.10 -15.77 2.80
CA ALA A 42 4.93 -16.45 2.25
C ALA A 42 3.70 -15.55 2.45
N CYS A 43 3.05 -15.14 1.36
CA CYS A 43 1.84 -14.34 1.39
C CYS A 43 0.64 -15.25 1.13
N THR A 44 -0.31 -15.24 2.06
CA THR A 44 -1.54 -16.04 2.04
C THR A 44 -2.77 -15.14 1.96
N GLU A 45 -3.95 -15.74 1.75
CA GLU A 45 -5.20 -14.97 1.62
C GLU A 45 -5.41 -13.95 2.76
N GLY A 46 -5.66 -12.68 2.40
CA GLY A 46 -5.88 -11.56 3.31
C GLY A 46 -4.61 -10.82 3.76
N ASP A 47 -3.43 -11.32 3.39
CA ASP A 47 -2.17 -10.66 3.72
C ASP A 47 -1.93 -9.42 2.86
N ARG A 48 -1.45 -8.35 3.49
CA ARG A 48 -1.20 -7.06 2.80
C ARG A 48 0.23 -6.98 2.29
N VAL A 49 0.39 -6.73 1.00
CA VAL A 49 1.68 -6.66 0.30
C VAL A 49 1.83 -5.29 -0.34
N LEU A 50 2.97 -4.64 -0.09
CA LEU A 50 3.36 -3.43 -0.82
C LEU A 50 3.97 -3.81 -2.17
N VAL A 51 3.24 -3.55 -3.23
CA VAL A 51 3.65 -3.74 -4.62
C VAL A 51 4.20 -2.42 -5.14
N LYS A 52 5.51 -2.34 -5.37
CA LYS A 52 6.20 -1.09 -5.76
C LYS A 52 7.03 -1.15 -7.04
N ASP A 53 7.18 -2.33 -7.66
CA ASP A 53 8.06 -2.53 -8.83
C ASP A 53 7.34 -3.18 -10.02
N GLN A 54 6.05 -2.91 -10.21
CA GLN A 54 5.36 -3.32 -11.43
C GLN A 54 5.92 -2.61 -12.66
N ALA A 55 5.74 -3.23 -13.83
CA ALA A 55 6.14 -2.64 -15.10
C ALA A 55 5.33 -1.37 -15.41
N ASP A 56 4.05 -1.37 -15.07
CA ASP A 56 3.21 -0.18 -15.04
C ASP A 56 3.15 0.36 -13.60
N ALA A 57 3.70 1.57 -13.40
CA ALA A 57 3.69 2.19 -12.08
C ALA A 57 2.29 2.60 -11.59
N ALA A 58 1.28 2.62 -12.47
CA ALA A 58 -0.12 2.80 -12.06
C ALA A 58 -0.72 1.56 -11.37
N GLU A 59 -0.08 0.40 -11.51
CA GLU A 59 -0.41 -0.84 -10.81
C GLU A 59 0.28 -0.95 -9.45
N ASN A 60 1.22 -0.06 -9.13
CA ASN A 60 1.84 -0.04 -7.82
C ASN A 60 0.84 0.38 -6.73
N GLY A 61 0.94 -0.23 -5.56
CA GLY A 61 0.04 0.02 -4.45
C GLY A 61 0.10 -1.02 -3.35
N ILE A 62 -0.87 -0.96 -2.45
CA ILE A 62 -1.06 -1.99 -1.42
C ILE A 62 -2.12 -2.97 -1.93
N TYR A 63 -1.76 -4.24 -1.96
CA TYR A 63 -2.64 -5.33 -2.38
C TYR A 63 -2.90 -6.29 -1.24
N GLU A 64 -4.08 -6.88 -1.25
CA GLU A 64 -4.44 -8.03 -0.43
C GLU A 64 -4.21 -9.29 -1.26
N CYS A 65 -3.39 -10.19 -0.73
CA CYS A 65 -3.08 -11.47 -1.34
C CYS A 65 -4.35 -12.32 -1.35
N GLU A 66 -4.60 -13.00 -2.47
CA GLU A 66 -5.74 -13.89 -2.65
C GLU A 66 -5.33 -15.14 -3.43
N THR A 67 -6.12 -16.22 -3.28
CA THR A 67 -5.97 -17.44 -4.10
C THR A 67 -6.28 -17.19 -5.58
N GLY A 68 -7.09 -16.17 -5.86
CA GLY A 68 -7.45 -15.68 -7.19
C GLY A 68 -6.64 -14.45 -7.59
N ALA A 69 -7.28 -13.48 -8.25
CA ALA A 69 -6.63 -12.20 -8.54
C ALA A 69 -6.53 -11.37 -7.26
N TRP A 70 -5.39 -10.75 -7.01
CA TRP A 70 -5.21 -9.91 -5.84
C TRP A 70 -6.01 -8.61 -6.00
N THR A 71 -6.62 -8.18 -4.91
CA THR A 71 -7.38 -6.93 -4.86
C THR A 71 -6.55 -5.83 -4.20
N ARG A 72 -6.87 -4.56 -4.49
CA ARG A 72 -6.25 -3.45 -3.76
C ARG A 72 -6.84 -3.41 -2.36
N ALA A 73 -6.00 -3.11 -1.37
CA ALA A 73 -6.47 -2.93 0.00
C ALA A 73 -7.50 -1.79 0.05
N GLY A 74 -8.48 -1.88 0.96
CA GLY A 74 -9.55 -0.88 1.07
C GLY A 74 -9.12 0.52 1.54
N ASP A 75 -7.85 0.72 1.87
CA ASP A 75 -7.23 2.03 2.11
C ASP A 75 -6.37 2.49 0.92
N TRP A 76 -6.42 1.78 -0.21
CA TRP A 76 -5.69 2.01 -1.45
C TRP A 76 -6.57 1.74 -2.69
N ASP A 77 -7.88 1.86 -2.59
CA ASP A 77 -8.81 1.59 -3.70
C ASP A 77 -9.56 2.84 -4.20
N GLY A 78 -9.58 3.93 -3.43
CA GLY A 78 -10.22 5.19 -3.77
C GLY A 78 -9.29 6.37 -4.03
N ASN A 79 -9.74 7.30 -4.88
CA ASN A 79 -9.00 8.52 -5.28
C ASN A 79 -8.70 9.51 -4.14
N ARG A 80 -9.30 9.32 -2.96
CA ARG A 80 -9.10 10.20 -1.80
C ARG A 80 -8.27 9.55 -0.69
N ASP A 81 -7.91 8.27 -0.87
CA ASP A 81 -7.24 7.52 0.17
C ASP A 81 -5.73 7.77 0.14
N VAL A 82 -5.20 8.11 -1.03
CA VAL A 82 -3.78 8.35 -1.24
C VAL A 82 -3.56 9.77 -1.73
N VAL A 83 -2.58 10.43 -1.14
CA VAL A 83 -2.01 11.68 -1.64
C VAL A 83 -0.50 11.52 -1.76
N ASN A 84 0.15 12.37 -2.54
CA ASN A 84 1.60 12.45 -2.54
C ASN A 84 2.14 12.62 -1.10
N GLY A 85 3.11 11.80 -0.70
CA GLY A 85 3.66 11.78 0.65
C GLY A 85 3.03 10.75 1.60
N THR A 86 2.07 9.93 1.12
CA THR A 86 1.49 8.86 1.93
C THR A 86 2.55 7.84 2.33
N LEU A 87 2.62 7.50 3.62
CA LEU A 87 3.57 6.55 4.18
C LEU A 87 2.95 5.16 4.36
N VAL A 88 3.73 4.12 4.07
CA VAL A 88 3.38 2.71 4.27
C VAL A 88 4.46 2.08 5.12
N LEU A 89 4.07 1.45 6.23
CA LEU A 89 4.99 0.74 7.11
C LEU A 89 5.13 -0.71 6.65
N SER A 90 6.36 -1.18 6.53
CA SER A 90 6.68 -2.62 6.46
C SER A 90 7.39 -3.01 7.75
N ALA A 91 6.87 -4.00 8.45
CA ALA A 91 7.36 -4.42 9.76
C ALA A 91 8.06 -5.79 9.74
N ILE A 92 8.21 -6.39 8.56
CA ILE A 92 8.72 -7.76 8.41
C ILE A 92 10.03 -7.78 7.63
N THR A 93 10.96 -8.61 8.08
CA THR A 93 12.27 -8.81 7.43
C THR A 93 12.10 -9.50 6.07
N PRO A 94 12.95 -9.19 5.08
CA PRO A 94 14.14 -8.33 5.15
C PRO A 94 13.89 -6.84 4.86
N TRP A 95 12.63 -6.42 4.64
CA TRP A 95 12.28 -5.09 4.14
C TRP A 95 11.59 -4.23 5.19
N VAL A 96 12.12 -4.19 6.41
CA VAL A 96 11.56 -3.38 7.50
C VAL A 96 11.83 -1.90 7.21
N GLY A 97 10.79 -1.07 7.16
CA GLY A 97 10.95 0.35 6.89
C GLY A 97 9.67 1.13 6.61
N LEU A 98 9.82 2.44 6.44
CA LEU A 98 8.77 3.37 6.02
C LEU A 98 8.97 3.73 4.55
N TYR A 99 7.95 3.46 3.75
CA TYR A 99 7.91 3.73 2.31
C TYR A 99 6.97 4.89 2.03
N GLN A 100 7.45 5.92 1.36
CA GLN A 100 6.65 7.05 0.91
C GLN A 100 6.18 6.86 -0.53
N ALA A 101 4.89 7.03 -0.75
CA ALA A 101 4.27 7.09 -2.06
C ALA A 101 4.50 8.46 -2.70
N ASN A 102 5.03 8.46 -3.92
CA ASN A 102 5.23 9.64 -4.75
C ASN A 102 4.35 9.53 -5.98
N ALA A 103 3.45 10.51 -6.14
CA ALA A 103 2.51 10.60 -7.24
C ALA A 103 2.15 12.06 -7.51
N THR A 104 1.56 12.35 -8.67
CA THR A 104 1.03 13.68 -8.98
C THR A 104 -0.36 13.84 -8.40
N ASN A 105 -0.59 14.90 -7.61
CA ASN A 105 -1.91 15.20 -7.05
C ASN A 105 -2.81 15.89 -8.11
N PRO A 106 -4.12 15.58 -8.16
CA PRO A 106 -4.82 14.57 -7.38
C PRO A 106 -4.47 13.14 -7.84
N VAL A 107 -4.27 12.23 -6.89
CA VAL A 107 -3.93 10.83 -7.19
C VAL A 107 -5.21 10.08 -7.56
N VAL A 108 -5.24 9.53 -8.77
CA VAL A 108 -6.25 8.63 -9.30
C VAL A 108 -5.65 7.23 -9.36
N ILE A 109 -6.16 6.35 -8.50
CA ILE A 109 -5.68 4.99 -8.34
C ILE A 109 -5.95 4.18 -9.62
N GLY A 110 -4.91 3.54 -10.18
CA GLY A 110 -5.00 2.82 -11.47
C GLY A 110 -4.88 3.70 -12.71
N THR A 111 -4.57 4.99 -12.57
CA THR A 111 -4.30 5.88 -13.71
C THR A 111 -3.03 6.70 -13.50
N ASN A 112 -2.82 7.23 -12.30
CA ASN A 112 -1.58 7.90 -11.97
C ASN A 112 -0.50 6.89 -11.62
N GLU A 113 0.69 7.12 -12.17
CA GLU A 113 1.89 6.40 -11.75
C GLU A 113 2.20 6.71 -10.28
N VAL A 114 2.37 5.65 -9.49
CA VAL A 114 2.79 5.74 -8.10
C VAL A 114 4.13 5.03 -7.94
N THR A 115 5.11 5.77 -7.43
CA THR A 115 6.43 5.20 -7.09
C THR A 115 6.64 5.26 -5.59
N PHE A 116 7.47 4.36 -5.05
CA PHE A 116 7.74 4.32 -3.61
C PHE A 116 9.21 4.60 -3.31
N THR A 117 9.46 5.48 -2.35
CA THR A 117 10.81 5.76 -1.82
C THR A 117 10.90 5.29 -0.39
N LEU A 118 11.95 4.54 -0.07
CA LEU A 118 12.27 4.17 1.30
C LEU A 118 12.79 5.40 2.05
N VAL A 119 12.07 5.84 3.08
CA VAL A 119 12.37 7.05 3.87
C VAL A 119 13.14 6.72 5.14
N ALA A 120 12.86 5.57 5.74
CA ALA A 120 13.57 5.09 6.92
C ALA A 120 13.60 3.57 6.93
N THR A 121 14.74 2.99 7.28
CA THR A 121 14.88 1.55 7.53
C THR A 121 14.66 1.24 9.00
N GLY A 122 13.90 0.19 9.29
CA GLY A 122 13.86 -0.39 10.62
C GLY A 122 15.02 -1.38 10.81
N THR A 123 15.38 -1.62 12.06
CA THR A 123 16.31 -2.68 12.48
C THR A 123 15.58 -3.96 12.79
#